data_AF-A0A1J4U238-F1
#
_entry.id   AF-A0A1J4U238-F1
#
_cell.length_a   1.000
_cell.length_b   1.000
_cell.length_c   1.000
_cell.angle_alpha   90.00
_cell.angle_beta   90.00
_cell.angle_gamma   90.00
#
_symmetry.space_group_name_H-M   'P 1'
#
loop_
_entity.id
_entity.type
_entity.pdbx_description
1 polymer ?
#
loop_
_entity_poly.entity_id
_entity_poly.type
_entity_poly.pdbx_seq_one_letter_code
_entity_poly.pdbx_strand_id
1 'polypeptide(L)'
;MKKYFTLATLFLLLFVSCKKSNSIQPEEIAPTYFPLQAGLRYNYIFTISYSLPFMKPNPISGTRAMSYGDEVKKSGTNYFQQTDTTVDGSGTNVTTSFIRKTNYGVYVFVNSDSVLFPLPDSIKKDVTFDKELALVTFPLEKNKSWMVFQMSVLSSLLIEFSAICKGLDSVDYQLSDSNMRDEAQKVDYTLTMFKPEVGIHRNYTVTVWFVKNIGIVKMEGSDEILPLFSGGNFPFTISTNKGFHVQSLVKFTK
;
A
#
# COMPACT_ATOMS: atom_id res chain seq x y z
N MET A 1 -62.78 -17.99 -40.54
CA MET A 1 -61.89 -16.86 -40.20
C MET A 1 -61.92 -16.53 -38.69
N LYS A 2 -61.61 -17.49 -37.80
CA LYS A 2 -61.55 -17.24 -36.34
C LYS A 2 -60.37 -17.93 -35.63
N LYS A 3 -59.50 -18.62 -36.36
CA LYS A 3 -58.34 -19.34 -35.79
C LYS A 3 -56.98 -18.65 -36.01
N TYR A 4 -56.91 -17.65 -36.89
CA TYR A 4 -55.68 -16.87 -37.13
C TYR A 4 -55.60 -15.59 -36.31
N PHE A 5 -56.71 -15.15 -35.70
CA PHE A 5 -56.74 -13.92 -34.91
C PHE A 5 -56.16 -14.10 -33.50
N THR A 6 -56.24 -15.32 -32.95
CA THR A 6 -55.72 -15.64 -31.61
C THR A 6 -54.21 -15.89 -31.59
N LEU A 7 -53.60 -16.22 -32.72
CA LEU A 7 -52.14 -16.43 -32.81
C LEU A 7 -51.38 -15.09 -32.94
N ALA A 8 -52.01 -14.06 -33.51
CA ALA A 8 -51.43 -12.73 -33.62
C ALA A 8 -51.40 -11.97 -32.27
N THR A 9 -52.32 -12.28 -31.35
CA THR A 9 -52.36 -11.63 -30.02
C THR A 9 -51.34 -12.21 -29.04
N LEU A 10 -50.93 -13.48 -29.21
CA LEU A 10 -49.94 -14.12 -28.35
C LEU A 10 -48.49 -13.71 -28.69
N PHE A 11 -48.24 -13.34 -29.95
CA PHE A 11 -46.91 -12.87 -30.40
C PHE A 11 -46.62 -11.41 -30.00
N LEU A 12 -47.66 -10.61 -29.73
CA LEU A 12 -47.50 -9.20 -29.34
C LEU A 12 -47.14 -9.02 -27.85
N LEU A 13 -47.39 -10.03 -27.00
CA LEU A 13 -47.07 -10.00 -25.56
C LEU A 13 -45.61 -10.39 -25.24
N LEU A 14 -44.87 -10.96 -26.20
CA LEU A 14 -43.47 -11.33 -26.01
C LEU A 14 -42.47 -10.17 -26.17
N PHE A 15 -42.94 -8.98 -26.59
CA PHE A 15 -42.09 -7.79 -26.77
C PHE A 15 -42.27 -6.72 -25.68
N VAL A 16 -43.13 -6.94 -24.69
CA VAL A 16 -43.13 -6.15 -23.45
C VAL A 16 -42.12 -6.75 -22.47
N SER A 17 -40.90 -6.99 -22.96
CA SER A 17 -39.74 -7.10 -22.09
C SER A 17 -39.52 -5.69 -21.54
N CYS A 18 -39.95 -5.51 -20.30
CA CYS A 18 -39.64 -4.35 -19.50
C CYS A 18 -38.12 -4.23 -19.47
N LYS A 19 -37.55 -3.43 -20.38
CA LYS A 19 -36.19 -2.91 -20.22
C LYS A 19 -36.25 -2.14 -18.91
N LYS A 20 -35.83 -2.78 -17.81
CA LYS A 20 -35.36 -2.05 -16.64
C LYS A 20 -34.38 -1.04 -17.23
N SER A 21 -34.78 0.21 -17.20
CA SER A 21 -33.85 1.32 -17.27
C SER A 21 -32.78 0.95 -16.26
N ASN A 22 -31.64 0.48 -16.74
CA ASN A 22 -30.43 0.52 -15.95
C ASN A 22 -30.19 2.02 -15.80
N SER A 23 -30.84 2.60 -14.80
CA SER A 23 -30.33 3.78 -14.13
C SER A 23 -28.88 3.43 -13.87
N ILE A 24 -27.99 4.01 -14.67
CA ILE A 24 -26.57 4.07 -14.34
C ILE A 24 -26.59 4.89 -13.06
N GLN A 25 -26.73 4.20 -11.93
CA GLN A 25 -26.49 4.77 -10.63
C GLN A 25 -25.06 5.33 -10.78
N PRO A 26 -24.85 6.64 -10.63
CA PRO A 26 -23.51 7.20 -10.75
C PRO A 26 -22.61 6.33 -9.88
N GLU A 27 -21.59 5.74 -10.50
CA GLU A 27 -20.63 4.90 -9.81
C GLU A 27 -20.17 5.71 -8.60
N GLU A 28 -20.57 5.28 -7.41
CA GLU A 28 -20.32 6.03 -6.20
C GLU A 28 -18.81 6.11 -6.08
N ILE A 29 -18.25 7.31 -6.31
CA ILE A 29 -16.80 7.49 -6.34
C ILE A 29 -16.32 7.10 -4.94
N ALA A 30 -15.73 5.91 -4.85
CA ALA A 30 -15.29 5.36 -3.58
C ALA A 30 -14.41 6.42 -2.89
N PRO A 31 -14.61 6.67 -1.58
CA PRO A 31 -13.83 7.66 -0.85
C PRO A 31 -12.34 7.47 -1.12
N THR A 32 -11.68 8.51 -1.61
CA THR A 32 -10.26 8.44 -1.96
C THR A 32 -9.44 8.51 -0.68
N TYR A 33 -9.09 7.35 -0.13
CA TYR A 33 -8.17 7.21 1.00
C TYR A 33 -6.69 7.31 0.60
N PHE A 34 -6.42 7.56 -0.68
CA PHE A 34 -5.07 7.78 -1.20
C PHE A 34 -5.16 8.72 -2.42
N PRO A 35 -5.15 10.05 -2.22
CA PRO A 35 -5.09 10.97 -3.34
C PRO A 35 -3.72 10.84 -4.02
N LEU A 36 -3.73 10.73 -5.34
CA LEU A 36 -2.52 10.61 -6.15
C LEU A 36 -2.65 11.53 -7.35
N GLN A 37 -1.86 12.60 -7.36
CA GLN A 37 -1.71 13.55 -8.46
C GLN A 37 -0.30 14.15 -8.40
N ALA A 38 0.19 14.64 -9.54
CA ALA A 38 1.46 15.37 -9.59
C ALA A 38 1.37 16.63 -8.70
N GLY A 39 2.47 16.97 -8.03
CA GLY A 39 2.56 18.14 -7.15
C GLY A 39 2.19 17.88 -5.69
N LEU A 40 1.51 16.77 -5.36
CA LEU A 40 1.20 16.43 -3.96
C LEU A 40 2.48 16.29 -3.13
N ARG A 41 2.45 16.82 -1.92
CA ARG A 41 3.55 16.70 -0.95
C ARG A 41 3.05 16.40 0.45
N TYR A 42 3.76 15.49 1.11
CA TYR A 42 3.53 15.08 2.49
C TYR A 42 4.82 15.25 3.26
N ASN A 43 4.74 15.83 4.46
CA ASN A 43 5.87 15.90 5.37
C ASN A 43 5.46 15.27 6.68
N TYR A 44 6.34 14.41 7.18
CA TYR A 44 6.16 13.65 8.39
C TYR A 44 7.32 13.92 9.34
N ILE A 45 7.04 13.77 10.63
CA ILE A 45 8.06 13.54 11.66
C ILE A 45 8.03 12.06 12.05
N PHE A 46 9.18 11.54 12.44
CA PHE A 46 9.24 10.17 12.95
C PHE A 46 10.23 10.00 14.11
N THR A 47 10.00 8.93 14.86
CA THR A 47 10.90 8.45 15.92
C THR A 47 11.06 6.94 15.81
N ILE A 48 12.29 6.43 15.98
CA ILE A 48 12.63 5.02 16.02
C ILE A 48 13.19 4.69 17.39
N SER A 49 12.53 3.77 18.09
CA SER A 49 12.97 3.23 19.37
C SER A 49 13.47 1.80 19.19
N TYR A 50 14.51 1.38 19.90
CA TYR A 50 15.14 0.07 19.72
C TYR A 50 14.88 -0.84 20.92
N SER A 51 14.60 -2.12 20.65
CA SER A 51 14.34 -3.12 21.70
C SER A 51 15.54 -3.39 22.62
N LEU A 52 16.76 -3.17 22.12
CA LEU A 52 18.01 -3.33 22.88
C LEU A 52 18.71 -1.96 23.01
N PRO A 53 18.31 -1.13 24.00
CA PRO A 53 18.82 0.23 24.15
C PRO A 53 20.34 0.26 24.42
N PHE A 54 20.95 -0.79 24.97
CA PHE A 54 22.39 -0.84 25.19
C PHE A 54 23.24 -0.84 23.90
N MET A 55 22.65 -1.17 22.74
CA MET A 55 23.33 -1.08 21.44
C MET A 55 23.11 0.27 20.75
N LYS A 56 22.01 0.98 21.08
CA LYS A 56 21.68 2.34 20.63
C LYS A 56 20.86 3.03 21.72
N PRO A 57 21.50 3.81 22.62
CA PRO A 57 20.87 4.28 23.86
C PRO A 57 19.80 5.35 23.68
N ASN A 58 19.77 6.03 22.53
CA ASN A 58 18.81 7.10 22.27
C ASN A 58 17.91 6.75 21.08
N PRO A 59 16.61 7.09 21.15
CA PRO A 59 15.73 7.00 19.99
C PRO A 59 16.25 7.91 18.88
N ILE A 60 16.17 7.44 17.64
CA ILE A 60 16.47 8.26 16.47
C ILE A 60 15.22 9.05 16.13
N SER A 61 15.36 10.34 15.87
CA SER A 61 14.25 11.17 15.37
C SER A 61 14.66 11.85 14.09
N GLY A 62 13.68 12.10 13.22
CA GLY A 62 13.92 12.68 11.92
C GLY A 62 12.65 13.18 11.24
N THR A 63 12.82 13.60 10.00
CA THR A 63 11.73 14.04 9.11
C THR A 63 11.72 13.23 7.83
N ARG A 64 10.53 13.04 7.26
CA ARG A 64 10.35 12.42 5.96
C ARG A 64 9.49 13.31 5.08
N ALA A 65 9.97 13.65 3.89
CA ALA A 65 9.21 14.37 2.87
C ALA A 65 8.95 13.45 1.69
N MET A 66 7.67 13.29 1.32
CA MET A 66 7.23 12.48 0.19
C MET A 66 6.57 13.39 -0.84
N SER A 67 6.92 13.25 -2.11
CA SER A 67 6.37 14.06 -3.19
C SER A 67 6.10 13.26 -4.45
N TYR A 68 5.10 13.67 -5.23
CA TYR A 68 4.70 13.03 -6.47
C TYR A 68 4.99 13.93 -7.66
N GLY A 69 5.79 13.44 -8.60
CA GLY A 69 6.12 14.10 -9.86
C GLY A 69 5.19 13.68 -11.00
N ASP A 70 5.64 13.90 -12.23
CA ASP A 70 4.89 13.53 -13.45
C ASP A 70 4.78 12.01 -13.64
N GLU A 71 3.86 11.61 -14.52
CA GLU A 71 3.74 10.22 -14.94
C GLU A 71 4.92 9.77 -15.81
N VAL A 72 5.44 8.59 -15.53
CA VAL A 72 6.48 7.89 -16.28
C VAL A 72 5.97 6.50 -16.65
N LYS A 73 6.27 6.06 -17.88
CA LYS A 73 5.89 4.73 -18.36
C LYS A 73 6.94 3.69 -17.96
N LYS A 74 6.52 2.64 -17.25
CA LYS A 74 7.34 1.46 -16.89
C LYS A 74 6.66 0.20 -17.42
N SER A 75 7.35 -0.55 -18.27
CA SER A 75 6.84 -1.80 -18.84
C SER A 75 5.43 -1.68 -19.44
N GLY A 76 5.15 -0.55 -20.12
CA GLY A 76 3.87 -0.27 -20.75
C GLY A 76 2.80 0.35 -19.85
N THR A 77 3.02 0.43 -18.53
CA THR A 77 2.07 0.98 -17.55
C THR A 77 2.54 2.36 -17.07
N ASN A 78 1.61 3.31 -16.90
CA ASN A 78 1.91 4.65 -16.37
C ASN A 78 1.95 4.62 -14.84
N TYR A 79 2.94 5.30 -14.27
CA TYR A 79 3.12 5.49 -12.83
C TYR A 79 3.51 6.93 -12.55
N PHE A 80 3.05 7.50 -11.44
CA PHE A 80 3.63 8.70 -10.89
C PHE A 80 5.01 8.39 -10.29
N GLN A 81 6.00 9.22 -10.57
CA GLN A 81 7.26 9.15 -9.85
C GLN A 81 7.06 9.65 -8.42
N GLN A 82 7.39 8.84 -7.42
CA GLN A 82 7.39 9.23 -6.01
C GLN A 82 8.82 9.43 -5.55
N THR A 83 9.10 10.56 -4.92
CA THR A 83 10.39 10.85 -4.30
C THR A 83 10.19 10.97 -2.80
N ASP A 84 10.92 10.14 -2.04
CA ASP A 84 10.96 10.15 -0.58
C ASP A 84 12.32 10.61 -0.10
N THR A 85 12.34 11.66 0.72
CA THR A 85 13.54 12.19 1.37
C THR A 85 13.41 12.01 2.88
N THR A 86 14.35 11.30 3.48
CA THR A 86 14.43 11.09 4.94
C THR A 86 15.65 11.82 5.47
N VAL A 87 15.49 12.58 6.54
CA VAL A 87 16.57 13.29 7.23
C VAL A 87 16.56 12.90 8.69
N ASP A 88 17.68 12.40 9.19
CA ASP A 88 17.90 12.06 10.60
C ASP A 88 19.35 12.35 11.03
N GLY A 89 19.72 11.92 12.24
CA GLY A 89 21.08 12.09 12.77
C GLY A 89 22.19 11.36 11.99
N SER A 90 21.84 10.47 11.04
CA SER A 90 22.79 9.77 10.17
C SER A 90 23.01 10.47 8.82
N GLY A 91 22.13 11.40 8.45
CA GLY A 91 22.24 12.19 7.23
C GLY A 91 20.93 12.31 6.46
N THR A 92 21.05 12.53 5.15
CA THR A 92 19.91 12.62 4.22
C THR A 92 19.92 11.44 3.27
N ASN A 93 18.79 10.74 3.17
CA ASN A 93 18.56 9.66 2.22
C ASN A 93 17.44 10.07 1.25
N VAL A 94 17.66 9.86 -0.05
CA VAL A 94 16.64 10.12 -1.08
C VAL A 94 16.40 8.84 -1.86
N THR A 95 15.13 8.44 -1.95
CA THR A 95 14.69 7.28 -2.73
C THR A 95 13.65 7.71 -3.76
N THR A 96 13.65 7.00 -4.88
CA THR A 96 12.68 7.19 -5.96
C THR A 96 11.98 5.88 -6.24
N SER A 97 10.66 5.92 -6.28
CA SER A 97 9.80 4.80 -6.63
C SER A 97 8.73 5.21 -7.64
N PHE A 98 7.93 4.24 -8.08
CA PHE A 98 6.90 4.45 -9.09
C PHE A 98 5.59 3.88 -8.56
N ILE A 99 4.56 4.72 -8.49
CA ILE A 99 3.28 4.38 -7.87
C ILE A 99 2.14 4.72 -8.80
N ARG A 100 1.14 3.86 -8.86
CA ARG A 100 -0.08 4.09 -9.63
C ARG A 100 -1.31 3.83 -8.77
N LYS A 101 -2.39 4.48 -9.15
CA LYS A 101 -3.71 4.27 -8.56
C LYS A 101 -4.68 3.85 -9.65
N THR A 102 -5.57 2.93 -9.31
CA THR A 102 -6.73 2.56 -10.13
C THR A 102 -7.98 2.59 -9.27
N ASN A 103 -9.13 2.28 -9.86
CA ASN A 103 -10.37 2.10 -9.12
C ASN A 103 -10.29 0.95 -8.10
N TYR A 104 -9.36 0.00 -8.29
CA TYR A 104 -9.22 -1.18 -7.43
C TYR A 104 -8.17 -1.04 -6.33
N GLY A 105 -7.26 -0.07 -6.42
CA GLY A 105 -6.17 0.02 -5.45
C GLY A 105 -5.02 0.93 -5.82
N VAL A 106 -4.03 0.92 -4.93
CA VAL A 106 -2.75 1.64 -5.04
C VAL A 106 -1.64 0.61 -5.15
N TYR A 107 -0.81 0.77 -6.17
CA TYR A 107 0.23 -0.19 -6.54
C TYR A 107 1.58 0.50 -6.65
N VAL A 108 2.62 -0.09 -6.06
CA VAL A 108 4.00 0.38 -6.20
C VAL A 108 4.79 -0.60 -7.05
N PHE A 109 5.45 -0.10 -8.07
CA PHE A 109 6.31 -0.88 -8.95
C PHE A 109 7.46 -1.52 -8.18
N VAL A 110 7.67 -2.81 -8.41
CA VAL A 110 8.79 -3.55 -7.83
C VAL A 110 9.93 -3.61 -8.83
N ASN A 111 11.08 -3.02 -8.46
CA ASN A 111 12.30 -3.17 -9.25
C ASN A 111 12.90 -4.56 -9.03
N SER A 112 12.94 -5.36 -10.09
CA SER A 112 13.54 -6.71 -10.08
C SER A 112 14.98 -6.70 -9.61
N ASP A 113 15.76 -5.67 -9.98
CA ASP A 113 17.17 -5.60 -9.63
C ASP A 113 17.34 -5.46 -8.11
N SER A 114 16.51 -4.62 -7.47
CA SER A 114 16.50 -4.45 -6.02
C SER A 114 16.08 -5.71 -5.27
N VAL A 115 15.08 -6.44 -5.78
CA VAL A 115 14.57 -7.67 -5.13
C VAL A 115 15.52 -8.85 -5.30
N LEU A 116 16.16 -8.96 -6.47
CA LEU A 116 17.05 -10.09 -6.77
C LEU A 116 18.48 -9.85 -6.31
N PHE A 117 18.93 -8.60 -6.14
CA PHE A 117 20.30 -8.25 -5.74
C PHE A 117 20.87 -9.06 -4.56
N PRO A 118 20.15 -9.27 -3.44
CA PRO A 118 20.69 -9.99 -2.29
C PRO A 118 20.71 -11.51 -2.45
N LEU A 119 20.13 -12.06 -3.54
CA LEU A 119 20.09 -13.50 -3.77
C LEU A 119 21.33 -13.99 -4.54
N PRO A 120 21.82 -15.21 -4.26
CA PRO A 120 22.83 -15.86 -5.10
C PRO A 120 22.36 -16.02 -6.55
N ASP A 121 23.27 -15.83 -7.51
CA ASP A 121 22.95 -15.95 -8.95
C ASP A 121 22.37 -17.32 -9.32
N SER A 122 22.78 -18.38 -8.61
CA SER A 122 22.31 -19.74 -8.83
C SER A 122 20.80 -19.91 -8.65
N ILE A 123 20.16 -19.10 -7.79
CA ILE A 123 18.74 -19.19 -7.48
C ILE A 123 17.90 -18.11 -8.17
N LYS A 124 18.49 -17.01 -8.67
CA LYS A 124 17.75 -15.88 -9.26
C LYS A 124 16.78 -16.28 -10.37
N LYS A 125 17.18 -17.25 -11.20
CA LYS A 125 16.36 -17.78 -12.30
C LYS A 125 15.11 -18.54 -11.84
N ASP A 126 15.13 -19.04 -10.62
CA ASP A 126 14.06 -19.86 -10.03
C ASP A 126 13.17 -19.05 -9.09
N VAL A 127 13.44 -17.74 -8.98
CA VAL A 127 12.67 -16.79 -8.19
C VAL A 127 11.48 -16.30 -9.01
N THR A 128 10.31 -16.34 -8.41
CA THR A 128 9.08 -15.71 -8.92
C THR A 128 8.59 -14.72 -7.88
N PHE A 129 8.12 -13.56 -8.32
CA PHE A 129 7.62 -12.52 -7.43
C PHE A 129 6.63 -11.60 -8.14
N ASP A 130 5.81 -10.91 -7.35
CA ASP A 130 4.86 -9.92 -7.86
C ASP A 130 5.60 -8.70 -8.43
N LYS A 131 5.18 -8.24 -9.60
CA LYS A 131 5.78 -7.06 -10.24
C LYS A 131 5.40 -5.74 -9.57
N GLU A 132 4.43 -5.78 -8.66
CA GLU A 132 3.90 -4.62 -7.94
C GLU A 132 3.51 -5.00 -6.51
N LEU A 133 3.68 -4.04 -5.58
CA LEU A 133 3.12 -4.09 -4.24
C LEU A 133 1.70 -3.54 -4.27
N ALA A 134 0.68 -4.34 -3.94
CA ALA A 134 -0.69 -3.87 -3.77
C ALA A 134 -0.88 -3.22 -2.39
N LEU A 135 -0.36 -2.01 -2.21
CA LEU A 135 -0.36 -1.32 -0.91
C LEU A 135 -1.77 -1.15 -0.33
N VAL A 136 -2.76 -0.83 -1.18
CA VAL A 136 -4.15 -0.63 -0.77
C VAL A 136 -5.07 -1.26 -1.81
N THR A 137 -6.08 -2.01 -1.37
CA THR A 137 -7.16 -2.49 -2.26
C THR A 137 -8.49 -1.85 -1.89
N PHE A 138 -9.12 -1.14 -2.83
CA PHE A 138 -10.40 -0.50 -2.63
C PHE A 138 -11.58 -1.45 -2.87
N PRO A 139 -12.72 -1.27 -2.20
CA PRO A 139 -12.92 -0.38 -1.05
C PRO A 139 -12.17 -0.88 0.20
N LEU A 140 -11.83 0.04 1.12
CA LEU A 140 -11.27 -0.31 2.44
C LEU A 140 -12.44 -0.65 3.39
N GLU A 141 -12.68 -1.94 3.56
CA GLU A 141 -13.76 -2.48 4.37
C GLU A 141 -13.20 -3.27 5.56
N LYS A 142 -13.88 -3.19 6.71
CA LYS A 142 -13.47 -3.91 7.91
C LYS A 142 -13.34 -5.41 7.63
N ASN A 143 -12.24 -5.99 8.11
CA ASN A 143 -11.81 -7.38 7.92
C ASN A 143 -11.47 -7.78 6.48
N LYS A 144 -11.52 -6.88 5.50
CA LYS A 144 -10.99 -7.17 4.17
C LYS A 144 -9.48 -7.35 4.26
N SER A 145 -8.99 -8.49 3.81
CA SER A 145 -7.57 -8.79 3.69
C SER A 145 -7.16 -8.95 2.24
N TRP A 146 -5.89 -8.71 1.95
CA TRP A 146 -5.31 -8.93 0.62
C TRP A 146 -3.82 -9.26 0.73
N MET A 147 -3.33 -9.91 -0.32
CA MET A 147 -1.89 -10.09 -0.54
C MET A 147 -1.32 -8.79 -1.09
N VAL A 148 -0.32 -8.23 -0.42
CA VAL A 148 0.42 -7.04 -0.88
C VAL A 148 1.52 -7.46 -1.82
N PHE A 149 2.26 -8.52 -1.48
CA PHE A 149 3.37 -9.03 -2.28
C PHE A 149 3.72 -10.46 -1.90
N GLN A 150 4.10 -11.26 -2.89
CA GLN A 150 4.61 -12.60 -2.72
C GLN A 150 5.92 -12.79 -3.49
N MET A 151 6.82 -13.59 -2.91
CA MET A 151 8.03 -14.06 -3.56
C MET A 151 8.28 -15.51 -3.21
N SER A 152 8.59 -16.33 -4.21
CA SER A 152 8.84 -17.76 -4.06
C SER A 152 10.10 -18.18 -4.83
N VAL A 153 10.78 -19.22 -4.36
CA VAL A 153 11.94 -19.85 -5.03
C VAL A 153 11.63 -21.33 -5.22
N LEU A 154 11.72 -21.85 -6.44
CA LEU A 154 11.41 -23.26 -6.75
C LEU A 154 10.05 -23.70 -6.17
N SER A 155 9.03 -22.84 -6.29
CA SER A 155 7.68 -23.03 -5.70
C SER A 155 7.59 -23.04 -4.17
N SER A 156 8.69 -22.78 -3.45
CA SER A 156 8.69 -22.57 -2.01
C SER A 156 8.54 -21.08 -1.70
N LEU A 157 7.53 -20.74 -0.90
CA LEU A 157 7.28 -19.38 -0.44
C LEU A 157 8.46 -18.85 0.38
N LEU A 158 9.02 -17.70 -0.03
CA LEU A 158 10.14 -17.03 0.62
C LEU A 158 9.68 -15.79 1.39
N ILE A 159 8.81 -15.00 0.78
CA ILE A 159 8.25 -13.79 1.38
C ILE A 159 6.75 -13.76 1.13
N GLU A 160 6.00 -13.47 2.19
CA GLU A 160 4.59 -13.12 2.12
C GLU A 160 4.40 -11.76 2.79
N PHE A 161 3.86 -10.79 2.07
CA PHE A 161 3.44 -9.52 2.62
C PHE A 161 1.93 -9.40 2.46
N SER A 162 1.21 -9.33 3.57
CA SER A 162 -0.25 -9.25 3.58
C SER A 162 -0.74 -8.05 4.36
N ALA A 163 -1.99 -7.68 4.13
CA ALA A 163 -2.66 -6.59 4.82
C ALA A 163 -4.09 -6.96 5.21
N ILE A 164 -4.59 -6.36 6.28
CA ILE A 164 -5.98 -6.47 6.73
C ILE A 164 -6.50 -5.12 7.23
N CYS A 165 -7.62 -4.67 6.66
CA CYS A 165 -8.30 -3.48 7.15
C CYS A 165 -9.04 -3.81 8.46
N LYS A 166 -8.72 -3.07 9.53
CA LYS A 166 -9.34 -3.23 10.86
C LYS A 166 -10.64 -2.44 11.00
N GLY A 167 -10.94 -1.60 10.01
CA GLY A 167 -12.06 -0.68 9.98
C GLY A 167 -11.68 0.72 10.45
N LEU A 168 -12.69 1.48 10.84
CA LEU A 168 -12.53 2.87 11.29
C LEU A 168 -11.91 2.94 12.68
N ASP A 169 -10.99 3.88 12.85
CA ASP A 169 -10.33 4.23 14.11
C ASP A 169 -10.21 5.75 14.19
N SER A 170 -10.16 6.30 15.41
CA SER A 170 -9.89 7.72 15.61
C SER A 170 -8.39 7.93 15.67
N VAL A 171 -7.86 8.88 14.90
CA VAL A 171 -6.42 9.18 14.88
C VAL A 171 -6.17 10.64 15.17
N ASP A 172 -5.25 10.89 16.10
CA ASP A 172 -4.73 12.21 16.40
C ASP A 172 -3.41 12.42 15.67
N TYR A 173 -3.25 13.58 15.01
CA TYR A 173 -2.02 13.98 14.33
C TYR A 173 -1.91 15.51 14.28
N GLN A 174 -0.73 16.05 13.99
CA GLN A 174 -0.52 17.48 13.88
C GLN A 174 -0.56 17.90 12.40
N LEU A 175 -1.19 19.00 12.05
CA LEU A 175 -1.19 19.52 10.68
C LEU A 175 -0.99 21.03 10.72
N SER A 176 0.15 21.51 10.22
CA SER A 176 0.49 22.94 10.16
C SER A 176 0.23 23.64 11.51
N ASP A 177 0.83 23.10 12.57
CA ASP A 177 0.74 23.59 13.95
C ASP A 177 -0.62 23.44 14.65
N SER A 178 -1.60 22.80 14.01
CA SER A 178 -2.90 22.47 14.63
C SER A 178 -2.98 20.98 14.97
N ASN A 179 -3.53 20.65 16.14
CA ASN A 179 -3.86 19.26 16.46
C ASN A 179 -5.17 18.88 15.78
N MET A 180 -5.12 17.81 15.00
CA MET A 180 -6.25 17.25 14.27
C MET A 180 -6.68 15.94 14.93
N ARG A 181 -7.98 15.67 14.90
CA ARG A 181 -8.55 14.38 15.26
C ARG A 181 -9.56 14.00 14.20
N ASP A 182 -9.24 12.97 13.41
CA ASP A 182 -10.07 12.51 12.31
C ASP A 182 -10.36 11.02 12.41
N GLU A 183 -11.39 10.59 11.70
CA GLU A 183 -11.68 9.18 11.47
C GLU A 183 -10.82 8.65 10.31
N ALA A 184 -10.12 7.54 10.55
CA ALA A 184 -9.21 6.94 9.59
C ALA A 184 -9.52 5.45 9.41
N GLN A 185 -9.30 4.94 8.19
CA GLN A 185 -9.24 3.49 7.97
C GLN A 185 -7.92 2.99 8.50
N LYS A 186 -7.98 2.11 9.51
CA LYS A 186 -6.83 1.43 10.07
C LYS A 186 -6.54 0.15 9.30
N VAL A 187 -5.30 -0.04 8.88
CA VAL A 187 -4.86 -1.24 8.16
C VAL A 187 -3.60 -1.78 8.81
N ASP A 188 -3.63 -3.06 9.16
CA ASP A 188 -2.48 -3.78 9.69
C ASP A 188 -1.80 -4.54 8.54
N TYR A 189 -0.49 -4.36 8.40
CA TYR A 189 0.36 -5.00 7.40
C TYR A 189 1.30 -5.98 8.10
N THR A 190 1.48 -7.17 7.54
CA THR A 190 2.36 -8.21 8.07
C THR A 190 3.27 -8.76 6.98
N LEU A 191 4.58 -8.55 7.13
CA LEU A 191 5.61 -9.20 6.31
C LEU A 191 6.11 -10.43 7.05
N THR A 192 5.94 -11.60 6.43
CA THR A 192 6.48 -12.88 6.87
C THR A 192 7.61 -13.28 5.93
N MET A 193 8.81 -13.43 6.47
CA MET A 193 9.94 -14.00 5.75
C MET A 193 10.18 -15.44 6.20
N PHE A 194 10.31 -16.34 5.22
CA PHE A 194 10.53 -17.76 5.41
C PHE A 194 11.99 -18.07 5.11
N LYS A 195 12.66 -18.81 6.01
CA LYS A 195 13.95 -19.44 5.69
C LYS A 195 13.74 -20.96 5.59
N PRO A 196 13.55 -21.51 4.37
CA PRO A 196 13.15 -22.91 4.17
C PRO A 196 14.08 -23.91 4.85
N GLU A 197 15.38 -23.63 4.88
CA GLU A 197 16.41 -24.54 5.42
C GLU A 197 16.36 -24.72 6.94
N VAL A 198 15.75 -23.78 7.68
CA VAL A 198 15.78 -23.77 9.16
C VAL A 198 14.41 -23.60 9.81
N GLY A 199 13.32 -23.55 9.02
CA GLY A 199 11.96 -23.39 9.53
C GLY A 199 11.72 -22.11 10.33
N ILE A 200 12.58 -21.10 10.17
CA ILE A 200 12.46 -19.83 10.88
C ILE A 200 11.50 -18.93 10.10
N HIS A 201 10.46 -18.47 10.78
CA HIS A 201 9.59 -17.39 10.34
C HIS A 201 9.99 -16.10 11.06
N ARG A 202 10.09 -15.00 10.32
CA ARG A 202 10.24 -13.66 10.89
C ARG A 202 9.06 -12.81 10.45
N ASN A 203 8.34 -12.31 11.44
CA ASN A 203 7.19 -11.43 11.22
C ASN A 203 7.56 -10.00 11.58
N TYR A 204 7.20 -9.09 10.69
CA TYR A 204 7.29 -7.65 10.87
C TYR A 204 5.90 -7.07 10.64
N THR A 205 5.48 -6.17 11.52
CA THR A 205 4.11 -5.65 11.49
C THR A 205 4.12 -4.13 11.49
N VAL A 206 3.31 -3.53 10.65
CA VAL A 206 3.09 -2.08 10.61
C VAL A 206 1.59 -1.80 10.56
N THR A 207 1.13 -0.88 11.37
CA THR A 207 -0.23 -0.33 11.34
C THR A 207 -0.19 1.02 10.63
N VAL A 208 -1.14 1.25 9.73
CA VAL A 208 -1.25 2.49 8.95
C VAL A 208 -2.66 3.04 9.08
N TRP A 209 -2.77 4.36 9.27
CA TRP A 209 -4.04 5.09 9.32
C TRP A 209 -4.20 5.96 8.07
N PHE A 210 -5.26 5.69 7.31
CA PHE A 210 -5.61 6.43 6.09
C PHE A 210 -6.80 7.37 6.35
N VAL A 211 -6.58 8.67 6.23
CA VAL A 211 -7.66 9.68 6.31
C VAL A 211 -8.17 10.01 4.91
N LYS A 212 -9.49 10.12 4.78
CA LYS A 212 -10.17 10.43 3.51
C LYS A 212 -9.65 11.74 2.92
N ASN A 213 -9.37 11.75 1.62
CA ASN A 213 -8.84 12.89 0.85
C ASN A 213 -7.48 13.44 1.30
N ILE A 214 -6.81 12.75 2.24
CA ILE A 214 -5.45 13.06 2.70
C ILE A 214 -4.53 11.91 2.32
N GLY A 215 -4.81 10.67 2.75
CA GLY A 215 -3.85 9.57 2.59
C GLY A 215 -3.35 9.07 3.93
N ILE A 216 -2.11 8.60 3.95
CA ILE A 216 -1.44 8.13 5.17
C ILE A 216 -1.20 9.33 6.09
N VAL A 217 -1.76 9.30 7.31
CA VAL A 217 -1.50 10.32 8.33
C VAL A 217 -0.62 9.83 9.47
N LYS A 218 -0.59 8.51 9.69
CA LYS A 218 0.16 7.88 10.77
C LYS A 218 0.61 6.48 10.38
N MET A 219 1.79 6.09 10.81
CA MET A 219 2.31 4.72 10.70
C MET A 219 3.01 4.32 12.01
N GLU A 220 2.81 3.10 12.46
CA GLU A 220 3.46 2.56 13.66
C GLU A 220 3.85 1.10 13.44
N GLY A 221 5.08 0.71 13.78
CA GLY A 221 5.49 -0.69 13.73
C GLY A 221 6.96 -0.92 13.40
N SER A 222 7.25 -2.05 12.76
CA SER A 222 8.59 -2.45 12.37
C SER A 222 9.22 -1.47 11.38
N ASP A 223 10.31 -0.83 11.80
CA ASP A 223 11.11 0.10 10.98
C ASP A 223 11.62 -0.56 9.69
N GLU A 224 11.87 -1.87 9.74
CA GLU A 224 12.46 -2.64 8.63
C GLU A 224 11.57 -2.70 7.39
N ILE A 225 10.24 -2.63 7.54
CA ILE A 225 9.31 -2.77 6.41
C ILE A 225 8.69 -1.45 5.96
N LEU A 226 8.90 -0.37 6.70
CA LEU A 226 8.40 0.95 6.34
C LEU A 226 8.88 1.46 4.98
N PRO A 227 10.15 1.24 4.57
CA PRO A 227 10.60 1.64 3.25
C PRO A 227 9.74 1.07 2.11
N LEU A 228 9.11 -0.10 2.28
CA LEU A 228 8.27 -0.73 1.26
C LEU A 228 7.04 0.12 0.88
N PHE A 229 6.50 0.90 1.83
CA PHE A 229 5.37 1.80 1.56
C PHE A 229 5.74 2.97 0.65
N SER A 230 7.04 3.19 0.47
CA SER A 230 7.63 4.14 -0.47
C SER A 230 8.33 3.49 -1.64
N GLY A 231 8.19 2.18 -1.84
CA GLY A 231 8.92 1.46 -2.88
C GLY A 231 10.43 1.37 -2.65
N GLY A 232 10.86 1.49 -1.39
CA GLY A 232 12.21 1.18 -0.96
C GLY A 232 12.51 -0.32 -1.04
N ASN A 233 13.74 -0.69 -0.66
CA ASN A 233 14.20 -2.07 -0.76
C ASN A 233 13.58 -2.97 0.31
N PHE A 234 13.42 -4.26 -0.03
CA PHE A 234 13.02 -5.28 0.94
C PHE A 234 14.13 -5.53 1.97
N PRO A 235 13.78 -5.72 3.25
CA PRO A 235 14.75 -5.95 4.32
C PRO A 235 15.24 -7.40 4.34
N PHE A 236 15.97 -7.81 3.31
CA PHE A 236 16.56 -9.15 3.25
C PHE A 236 17.65 -9.37 4.33
N THR A 237 18.21 -8.29 4.87
CA THR A 237 19.16 -8.35 5.98
C THR A 237 18.42 -8.47 7.31
N ILE A 238 18.72 -9.53 8.08
CA ILE A 238 18.12 -9.76 9.39
C ILE A 238 18.85 -8.88 10.43
N SER A 239 18.20 -7.80 10.88
CA SER A 239 18.66 -7.05 12.05
C SER A 239 18.33 -7.82 13.33
N THR A 240 19.30 -7.93 14.25
CA THR A 240 19.11 -8.47 15.60
C THR A 240 18.52 -7.44 16.57
N ASN A 241 18.60 -6.15 16.23
CA ASN A 241 18.00 -5.07 17.00
C ASN A 241 16.82 -4.48 16.22
N LYS A 242 15.60 -4.80 16.65
CA LYS A 242 14.38 -4.40 15.96
C LYS A 242 14.03 -2.96 16.28
N GLY A 243 13.84 -2.15 15.24
CA GLY A 243 13.35 -0.78 15.38
C GLY A 243 11.82 -0.75 15.45
N PHE A 244 11.28 -0.05 16.44
CA PHE A 244 9.88 0.35 16.47
C PHE A 244 9.77 1.81 16.05
N HIS A 245 9.15 2.03 14.90
CA HIS A 245 9.01 3.31 14.26
C HIS A 245 7.61 3.86 14.47
N VAL A 246 7.53 5.16 14.78
CA VAL A 246 6.29 5.94 14.84
C VAL A 246 6.46 7.13 13.91
N GLN A 247 5.58 7.26 12.92
CA GLN A 247 5.55 8.36 11.95
C GLN A 247 4.20 9.08 12.05
N SER A 248 4.21 10.41 12.04
CA SER A 248 2.99 11.23 11.98
C SER A 248 3.13 12.34 10.94
N LEU A 249 2.07 12.57 10.18
CA LEU A 249 1.97 13.69 9.24
C LEU A 249 2.06 14.99 10.03
N VAL A 250 2.74 15.98 9.47
CA VAL A 250 2.84 17.36 10.01
C VAL A 250 2.47 18.42 8.98
N LYS A 251 2.55 18.11 7.69
CA LYS A 251 2.17 19.04 6.62
C LYS A 251 1.75 18.28 5.35
N PHE A 252 0.68 18.75 4.73
CA PHE A 252 0.16 18.25 3.46
C PHE A 252 -0.08 19.42 2.50
N THR A 253 0.31 19.27 1.24
CA THR A 253 0.12 20.28 0.20
C THR A 253 -0.44 19.61 -1.05
N LYS A 254 -1.50 20.22 -1.60
CA LYS A 254 -2.21 19.74 -2.79
C LYS A 254 -1.83 20.50 -4.03
#